data_AF-A0A958Y3U0-F1
#
_entry.id   AF-A0A958Y3U0-F1
#
_cell.length_a   1.000
_cell.length_b   1.000
_cell.length_c   1.000
_cell.angle_alpha   90.00
_cell.angle_beta   90.00
_cell.angle_gamma   90.00
#
_symmetry.space_group_name_H-M   'P 1'
#
loop_
_entity.id
_entity.type
_entity.pdbx_description
1 polymer ?
#
loop_
_entity_poly.entity_id
_entity_poly.type
_entity_poly.pdbx_seq_one_letter_code
_entity_poly.pdbx_strand_id
1 'polypeptide(L)'
;FTHQPYYSSFILNIPDNFSNGSFYNVTLDELISTIESALNNGYTVELDCDVSEKTFSAKNGVAVIPADETKQKDILTEIELEKQITAEFRQQEFENYNTTDDHLMHITGLVKDQKGNTYFKVKNSWGTDESRVANGGYVYMSVPYMRLKTISILLHKEAISKELRKKLKIN
;
A
#
# COMPACT_ATOMS: atom_id res chain seq x y z
N PHE A 1 -10.02 -5.29 5.88
CA PHE A 1 -10.61 -6.53 5.33
C PHE A 1 -12.07 -6.60 5.74
N THR A 2 -12.98 -6.90 4.82
CA THR A 2 -14.44 -6.81 5.06
C THR A 2 -15.03 -8.08 5.69
N HIS A 3 -14.33 -9.21 5.63
CA HIS A 3 -14.73 -10.46 6.32
C HIS A 3 -14.56 -10.39 7.85
N GLN A 4 -14.04 -9.29 8.39
CA GLN A 4 -13.91 -9.01 9.81
C GLN A 4 -14.57 -7.67 10.15
N PRO A 5 -15.12 -7.50 11.36
CA PRO A 5 -15.65 -6.21 11.80
C PRO A 5 -14.59 -5.11 11.72
N TYR A 6 -14.98 -3.90 11.32
CA TYR A 6 -14.11 -2.74 11.45
C TYR A 6 -13.94 -2.35 12.93
N TYR A 7 -12.81 -1.73 13.24
CA TYR A 7 -12.43 -1.25 14.56
C TYR A 7 -12.29 -2.34 15.63
N SER A 8 -12.12 -3.59 15.19
CA SER A 8 -11.70 -4.70 16.03
C SER A 8 -10.25 -5.10 15.70
N SER A 9 -9.66 -5.87 16.61
CA SER A 9 -8.40 -6.56 16.38
C SER A 9 -8.68 -8.00 16.01
N PHE A 10 -7.96 -8.54 15.03
CA PHE A 10 -8.08 -9.94 14.62
C PHE A 10 -6.72 -10.50 14.21
N ILE A 11 -6.61 -11.82 14.10
CA ILE A 11 -5.42 -12.48 13.54
C ILE A 11 -5.68 -12.61 12.03
N LEU A 12 -4.84 -11.98 11.22
CA LEU A 12 -4.88 -12.14 9.77
C LEU A 12 -4.21 -13.47 9.42
N ASN A 13 -4.95 -14.35 8.74
CA ASN A 13 -4.51 -15.69 8.38
C ASN A 13 -3.65 -15.62 7.11
N ILE A 14 -2.39 -15.25 7.26
CA ILE A 14 -1.35 -15.24 6.22
C ILE A 14 -0.19 -16.14 6.66
N PRO A 15 0.54 -16.79 5.73
CA PRO A 15 1.58 -17.76 6.08
C PRO A 15 2.68 -17.19 6.99
N ASP A 16 3.09 -15.94 6.78
CA ASP A 16 4.20 -15.34 7.51
C ASP A 16 3.78 -14.80 8.90
N ASN A 17 2.48 -14.72 9.20
CA ASN A 17 1.96 -14.40 10.54
C ASN A 17 1.91 -15.63 11.47
N PHE A 18 2.97 -16.45 11.47
CA PHE A 18 3.05 -17.68 12.27
C PHE A 18 2.99 -17.43 13.79
N SER A 19 3.34 -16.21 14.24
CA SER A 19 3.27 -15.81 15.65
C SER A 19 1.86 -15.42 16.10
N ASN A 20 0.86 -15.44 15.21
CA ASN A 20 -0.51 -15.00 15.49
C ASN A 20 -0.59 -13.56 16.00
N GLY A 21 0.21 -12.66 15.39
CA GLY A 21 0.13 -11.23 15.64
C GLY A 21 -1.25 -10.69 15.27
N SER A 22 -1.76 -9.78 16.09
CA SER A 22 -3.07 -9.18 15.85
C SER A 22 -2.95 -7.84 15.12
N PHE A 23 -3.87 -7.61 14.18
CA PHE A 23 -3.98 -6.40 13.39
C PHE A 23 -5.26 -5.66 13.73
N TYR A 24 -5.19 -4.32 13.74
CA TYR A 24 -6.37 -3.47 13.83
C TYR A 24 -7.02 -3.35 12.45
N ASN A 25 -8.32 -3.67 12.35
CA ASN A 25 -9.06 -3.52 11.11
C ASN A 25 -9.65 -2.10 11.00
N VAL A 26 -9.37 -1.42 9.90
CA VAL A 26 -9.90 -0.08 9.59
C VAL A 26 -10.52 -0.08 8.20
N THR A 27 -11.31 0.95 7.89
CA THR A 27 -11.83 1.13 6.53
C THR A 27 -10.69 1.39 5.54
N LEU A 28 -10.92 1.11 4.26
CA LEU A 28 -9.90 1.33 3.23
C LEU A 28 -9.51 2.82 3.11
N ASP A 29 -10.46 3.72 3.32
CA ASP A 29 -10.20 5.17 3.30
C ASP A 29 -9.40 5.62 4.53
N GLU A 30 -9.69 5.05 5.71
CA GLU A 30 -8.90 5.29 6.91
C GLU A 30 -7.48 4.74 6.79
N LEU A 31 -7.28 3.59 6.14
CA LEU A 31 -5.96 3.04 5.86
C LEU A 31 -5.11 4.06 5.07
N ILE A 32 -5.61 4.54 3.93
CA ILE A 32 -4.88 5.47 3.07
C ILE A 32 -4.65 6.81 3.77
N SER A 33 -5.70 7.41 4.35
CA SER A 33 -5.60 8.71 5.01
C SER A 33 -4.69 8.68 6.25
N THR A 34 -4.59 7.53 6.94
CA THR A 34 -3.65 7.35 8.05
C THR A 34 -2.21 7.37 7.57
N ILE A 35 -1.89 6.70 6.45
CA ILE A 35 -0.54 6.73 5.88
C ILE A 35 -0.19 8.16 5.45
N GLU A 36 -1.07 8.85 4.73
CA GLU A 36 -0.84 10.22 4.29
C GLU A 36 -0.66 11.18 5.48
N SER A 37 -1.50 11.08 6.50
CA SER A 37 -1.40 11.90 7.72
C SER A 37 -0.12 11.61 8.50
N ALA A 38 0.30 10.35 8.59
CA ALA A 38 1.56 9.97 9.23
C ALA A 38 2.75 10.65 8.55
N LEU A 39 2.81 10.57 7.21
CA LEU A 39 3.87 11.18 6.41
C LEU A 39 3.89 12.71 6.55
N ASN A 40 2.72 13.36 6.50
CA ASN A 40 2.60 14.80 6.68
C ASN A 40 3.02 15.27 8.08
N ASN A 41 2.92 14.39 9.09
CA ASN A 41 3.34 14.66 10.47
C ASN A 41 4.79 14.21 10.76
N GLY A 42 5.58 13.88 9.72
CA GLY A 42 6.99 13.53 9.85
C GLY A 42 7.26 12.10 10.30
N TYR A 43 6.23 11.25 10.37
CA TYR A 43 6.40 9.81 10.59
C TYR A 43 6.62 9.10 9.26
N THR A 44 7.19 7.90 9.35
CA THR A 44 7.29 6.95 8.22
C THR A 44 6.52 5.69 8.56
N VAL A 45 6.18 4.89 7.55
CA VAL A 45 5.28 3.75 7.70
C VAL A 45 5.92 2.51 7.10
N GLU A 46 6.01 1.43 7.86
CA GLU A 46 6.33 0.11 7.32
C GLU A 46 5.13 -0.40 6.51
N LEU A 47 5.41 -1.06 5.40
CA LEU A 47 4.44 -1.52 4.43
C LEU A 47 4.66 -2.99 4.13
N ASP A 48 3.61 -3.75 4.32
CA ASP A 48 3.45 -5.10 3.81
C ASP A 48 2.49 -5.06 2.62
N CYS A 49 2.93 -5.55 1.45
CA CYS A 49 2.12 -5.56 0.24
C CYS A 49 2.52 -6.63 -0.77
N ASP A 50 1.59 -6.94 -1.67
CA ASP A 50 1.86 -7.74 -2.86
C ASP A 50 2.63 -6.93 -3.93
N VAL A 51 3.76 -7.47 -4.39
CA VAL A 51 4.54 -6.90 -5.50
C VAL A 51 4.65 -7.83 -6.70
N SER A 52 3.97 -8.98 -6.67
CA SER A 52 3.93 -10.01 -7.72
C SER A 52 3.03 -9.63 -8.91
N GLU A 53 2.96 -8.33 -9.20
CA GLU A 53 2.11 -7.73 -10.22
C GLU A 53 2.88 -7.35 -11.48
N LYS A 54 2.27 -7.55 -12.65
CA LYS A 54 2.84 -7.08 -13.93
C LYS A 54 3.02 -5.57 -13.96
N THR A 55 2.24 -4.86 -13.15
CA THR A 55 2.23 -3.40 -13.06
C THR A 55 3.02 -2.88 -11.85
N PHE A 56 3.78 -3.74 -11.18
CA PHE A 56 4.87 -3.36 -10.31
C PHE A 56 6.19 -3.47 -11.10
N SER A 57 6.94 -2.37 -11.21
CA SER A 57 8.22 -2.36 -11.90
C SER A 57 9.25 -1.56 -11.13
N ALA A 58 10.16 -2.26 -10.46
CA ALA A 58 11.33 -1.61 -9.85
C ALA A 58 12.23 -0.93 -10.89
N LYS A 59 12.32 -1.50 -12.10
CA LYS A 59 13.10 -0.93 -13.21
C LYS A 59 12.55 0.41 -13.69
N ASN A 60 11.22 0.55 -13.76
CA ASN A 60 10.58 1.83 -14.10
C ASN A 60 10.31 2.69 -12.85
N GLY A 61 10.50 2.12 -11.66
CA GLY A 61 10.37 2.81 -10.38
C GLY A 61 8.94 3.13 -9.98
N VAL A 62 7.95 2.39 -10.49
CA VAL A 62 6.52 2.66 -10.25
C VAL A 62 5.73 1.39 -9.98
N ALA A 63 4.64 1.53 -9.22
CA ALA A 63 3.61 0.51 -9.05
C ALA A 63 2.23 1.16 -9.22
N VAL A 64 1.43 0.65 -10.15
CA VAL A 64 0.22 1.31 -10.69
C VAL A 64 -0.85 0.29 -11.05
N ILE A 65 -2.12 0.69 -11.12
CA ILE A 65 -3.24 -0.20 -11.47
C ILE A 65 -4.04 0.41 -12.63
N PRO A 66 -3.84 -0.02 -13.89
CA PRO A 66 -4.52 0.58 -15.03
C PRO A 66 -6.02 0.33 -14.97
N ALA A 67 -6.81 1.33 -15.38
CA ALA A 67 -8.25 1.18 -15.56
C ALA A 67 -8.59 0.29 -16.77
N ASP A 68 -7.73 0.30 -17.79
CA ASP A 68 -7.81 -0.54 -18.99
C ASP A 68 -6.67 -1.56 -18.99
N GLU A 69 -7.00 -2.85 -18.90
CA GLU A 69 -6.03 -3.94 -18.83
C GLU A 69 -5.13 -4.03 -20.07
N THR A 70 -5.53 -3.47 -21.22
CA THR A 70 -4.69 -3.45 -22.42
C THR A 70 -3.48 -2.52 -22.26
N LYS A 71 -3.54 -1.57 -21.33
CA LYS A 71 -2.50 -0.56 -21.06
C LYS A 71 -1.50 -0.94 -19.96
N GLN A 72 -1.45 -2.20 -19.55
CA GLN A 72 -0.54 -2.67 -18.48
C GLN A 72 0.94 -2.30 -18.69
N LYS A 73 1.39 -2.24 -19.94
CA LYS A 73 2.78 -1.86 -20.26
C LYS A 73 2.95 -0.35 -20.28
N ASP A 74 2.02 0.35 -20.92
CA ASP A 74 2.09 1.78 -21.16
C ASP A 74 2.04 2.57 -19.84
N ILE A 75 1.19 2.13 -18.89
CA ILE A 75 1.07 2.78 -17.58
C ILE A 75 2.36 2.75 -16.74
N LEU A 76 3.29 1.86 -17.04
CA LEU A 76 4.59 1.80 -16.37
C LEU A 76 5.55 2.90 -16.82
N THR A 77 5.28 3.53 -17.97
CA THR A 77 6.14 4.57 -18.57
C THR A 77 5.40 5.87 -18.84
N GLU A 78 4.07 5.84 -18.83
CA GLU A 78 3.18 6.97 -19.12
C GLU A 78 2.09 7.10 -18.05
N ILE A 79 1.59 8.33 -17.86
CA ILE A 79 0.52 8.59 -16.89
C ILE A 79 -0.84 8.25 -17.51
N GLU A 80 -1.35 7.08 -17.16
CA GLU A 80 -2.65 6.56 -17.59
C GLU A 80 -3.70 6.64 -16.51
N LEU A 81 -4.97 6.46 -16.90
CA LEU A 81 -6.06 6.38 -15.94
C LEU A 81 -5.97 5.09 -15.13
N GLU A 82 -6.11 5.21 -13.81
CA GLU A 82 -6.08 4.07 -12.90
C GLU A 82 -7.47 3.65 -12.41
N LYS A 83 -7.57 2.39 -11.98
CA LYS A 83 -8.82 1.81 -11.48
C LYS A 83 -9.22 2.45 -10.15
N GLN A 84 -10.53 2.69 -9.99
CA GLN A 84 -11.09 3.03 -8.67
C GLN A 84 -11.23 1.76 -7.84
N ILE A 85 -10.57 1.71 -6.67
CA ILE A 85 -10.51 0.52 -5.83
C ILE A 85 -11.50 0.62 -4.66
N THR A 86 -12.48 -0.29 -4.66
CA THR A 86 -13.46 -0.46 -3.57
C THR A 86 -12.97 -1.48 -2.54
N ALA A 87 -13.56 -1.46 -1.35
CA ALA A 87 -13.22 -2.41 -0.29
C ALA A 87 -13.63 -3.85 -0.68
N GLU A 88 -14.71 -4.02 -1.42
CA GLU A 88 -15.22 -5.31 -1.90
C GLU A 88 -14.29 -5.90 -2.96
N PHE A 89 -13.82 -5.08 -3.92
CA PHE A 89 -12.88 -5.55 -4.93
C PHE A 89 -11.54 -5.94 -4.30
N ARG A 90 -11.04 -5.13 -3.36
CA ARG A 90 -9.86 -5.47 -2.56
C ARG A 90 -10.02 -6.78 -1.78
N GLN A 91 -11.19 -7.00 -1.17
CA GLN A 91 -11.46 -8.24 -0.44
C GLN A 91 -11.46 -9.46 -1.37
N GLN A 92 -12.12 -9.35 -2.53
CA GLN A 92 -12.17 -10.41 -3.53
C GLN A 92 -10.75 -10.80 -3.98
N GLU A 93 -9.89 -9.82 -4.24
CA GLU A 93 -8.52 -10.04 -4.68
C GLU A 93 -7.64 -10.71 -3.61
N PHE A 94 -7.96 -10.52 -2.33
CA PHE A 94 -7.29 -11.26 -1.26
C PHE A 94 -7.80 -12.70 -1.16
N GLU A 95 -9.12 -12.92 -1.25
CA GLU A 95 -9.74 -14.25 -1.10
C GLU A 95 -9.52 -15.17 -2.30
N ASN A 96 -9.27 -14.61 -3.49
CA ASN A 96 -8.93 -15.38 -4.69
C ASN A 96 -7.43 -15.58 -4.89
N TYR A 97 -6.60 -15.15 -3.92
CA TYR A 97 -5.13 -15.22 -3.96
C TYR A 97 -4.45 -14.41 -5.09
N ASN A 98 -5.13 -13.42 -5.66
CA ASN A 98 -4.47 -12.43 -6.54
C ASN A 98 -3.72 -11.36 -5.75
N THR A 99 -3.97 -11.24 -4.45
CA THR A 99 -3.23 -10.39 -3.52
C THR A 99 -2.84 -11.23 -2.31
N THR A 100 -1.56 -11.46 -2.17
CA THR A 100 -0.94 -12.28 -1.12
C THR A 100 0.08 -11.48 -0.32
N ASP A 101 0.43 -12.02 0.84
CA ASP A 101 1.53 -11.55 1.67
C ASP A 101 2.85 -11.95 1.00
N ASP A 102 3.61 -10.97 0.51
CA ASP A 102 4.70 -11.16 -0.45
C ASP A 102 5.96 -10.38 -0.07
N HIS A 103 5.84 -9.07 0.24
CA HIS A 103 7.02 -8.22 0.42
C HIS A 103 6.84 -7.06 1.39
N LEU A 104 7.87 -6.83 2.21
CA LEU A 104 7.95 -5.70 3.14
C LEU A 104 8.82 -4.56 2.61
N MET A 105 8.33 -3.33 2.74
CA MET A 105 8.99 -2.10 2.32
C MET A 105 8.74 -0.95 3.31
N HIS A 106 9.27 0.23 3.01
CA HIS A 106 9.21 1.39 3.92
C HIS A 106 8.73 2.65 3.20
N ILE A 107 7.54 3.14 3.54
CA ILE A 107 6.98 4.38 3.01
C ILE A 107 7.62 5.58 3.73
N THR A 108 8.23 6.47 2.94
CA THR A 108 9.06 7.58 3.46
C THR A 108 8.60 8.97 3.02
N GLY A 109 7.61 9.06 2.14
CA GLY A 109 7.07 10.35 1.72
C GLY A 109 5.96 10.23 0.70
N LEU A 110 5.47 11.38 0.24
CA LEU A 110 4.53 11.54 -0.85
C LEU A 110 5.21 12.29 -1.99
N VAL A 111 4.90 11.92 -3.22
CA VAL A 111 5.30 12.63 -4.43
C VAL A 111 4.10 12.83 -5.32
N LYS A 112 4.19 13.77 -6.27
CA LYS A 112 3.16 14.02 -7.27
C LYS A 112 3.74 13.92 -8.67
N ASP A 113 2.96 13.38 -9.59
CA ASP A 113 3.30 13.40 -11.01
C ASP A 113 2.96 14.75 -11.68
N GLN A 114 3.17 14.82 -12.98
CA GLN A 114 2.93 16.01 -13.80
C GLN A 114 1.44 16.35 -13.97
N LYS A 115 0.52 15.41 -13.68
CA LYS A 115 -0.93 15.62 -13.68
C LYS A 115 -1.48 15.89 -12.27
N GLY A 116 -0.63 15.88 -11.24
CA GLY A 116 -1.00 16.12 -9.85
C GLY A 116 -1.45 14.87 -9.08
N ASN A 117 -1.39 13.68 -9.70
CA ASN A 117 -1.72 12.42 -9.04
C ASN A 117 -0.69 12.14 -7.92
N THR A 118 -1.18 11.68 -6.78
CA THR A 118 -0.34 11.40 -5.61
C THR A 118 0.20 9.97 -5.68
N TYR A 119 1.47 9.81 -5.33
CA TYR A 119 2.15 8.53 -5.15
C TYR A 119 2.85 8.49 -3.79
N PHE A 120 2.91 7.30 -3.20
CA PHE A 120 3.72 7.02 -2.03
C PHE A 120 5.15 6.72 -2.46
N LYS A 121 6.11 7.43 -1.85
CA LYS A 121 7.55 7.18 -2.04
C LYS A 121 7.99 6.05 -1.13
N VAL A 122 8.14 4.87 -1.71
CA VAL A 122 8.42 3.62 -0.99
C VAL A 122 9.89 3.24 -1.21
N LYS A 123 10.64 3.17 -0.11
CA LYS A 123 12.02 2.69 -0.08
C LYS A 123 12.00 1.17 -0.15
N ASN A 124 12.66 0.61 -1.14
CA ASN A 124 12.84 -0.83 -1.27
C ASN A 124 14.21 -1.27 -0.71
N SER A 125 14.44 -2.57 -0.61
CA SER A 125 15.65 -3.22 -0.09
C SER A 125 16.48 -3.91 -1.17
N TRP A 126 16.23 -3.63 -2.45
CA TRP A 126 16.89 -4.28 -3.60
C TRP A 126 18.14 -3.55 -4.12
N GLY A 127 18.67 -2.61 -3.33
CA GLY A 127 19.85 -1.82 -3.70
C GLY A 127 19.52 -0.61 -4.59
N THR A 128 20.57 0.03 -5.11
CA THR A 128 20.49 1.31 -5.85
C THR A 128 21.10 1.22 -7.25
N ASP A 129 21.31 0.02 -7.77
CA ASP A 129 21.78 -0.20 -9.14
C ASP A 129 20.69 0.20 -10.14
N GLU A 130 20.90 1.31 -10.84
CA GLU A 130 19.94 1.90 -11.78
C GLU A 130 19.59 0.99 -12.96
N SER A 131 20.43 -0.02 -13.26
CA SER A 131 20.10 -1.01 -14.30
C SER A 131 18.95 -1.94 -13.87
N ARG A 132 18.67 -2.03 -12.56
CA ARG A 132 17.68 -2.92 -11.95
C ARG A 132 16.57 -2.18 -11.21
N VAL A 133 16.90 -1.08 -10.53
CA VAL A 133 15.97 -0.33 -9.68
C VAL A 133 16.14 1.16 -9.95
N ALA A 134 15.07 1.80 -10.39
CA ALA A 134 15.05 3.24 -10.61
C ALA A 134 15.03 4.03 -9.29
N ASN A 135 15.09 5.36 -9.41
CA ASN A 135 14.89 6.31 -8.32
C ASN A 135 15.80 6.09 -7.10
N GLY A 136 17.01 5.56 -7.30
CA GLY A 136 17.96 5.29 -6.20
C GLY A 136 17.45 4.27 -5.19
N GLY A 137 16.74 3.23 -5.65
CA GLY A 137 16.22 2.16 -4.78
C GLY A 137 14.78 2.37 -4.29
N TYR A 138 14.09 3.39 -4.83
CA TYR A 138 12.70 3.71 -4.46
C TYR A 138 11.72 3.28 -5.56
N VAL A 139 10.50 2.93 -5.13
CA VAL A 139 9.35 2.71 -6.01
C VAL A 139 8.26 3.72 -5.63
N TYR A 140 7.65 4.35 -6.62
CA TYR A 140 6.54 5.27 -6.42
C TYR A 140 5.23 4.52 -6.66
N MET A 141 4.50 4.26 -5.57
CA MET A 141 3.27 3.48 -5.61
C MET A 141 2.07 4.39 -5.67
N SER A 142 1.19 4.20 -6.65
CA SER A 142 -0.02 5.01 -6.76
C SER A 142 -1.00 4.74 -5.63
N VAL A 143 -1.91 5.68 -5.37
CA VAL A 143 -2.99 5.47 -4.40
C VAL A 143 -3.84 4.24 -4.75
N PRO A 144 -4.25 4.01 -6.01
CA PRO A 144 -4.93 2.77 -6.41
C PRO A 144 -4.13 1.50 -6.10
N TYR A 145 -2.82 1.48 -6.39
CA TYR A 145 -1.97 0.32 -6.08
C TYR A 145 -1.94 0.04 -4.58
N MET A 146 -1.71 1.06 -3.76
CA MET A 146 -1.72 0.93 -2.29
C MET A 146 -3.08 0.46 -1.76
N ARG A 147 -4.18 1.00 -2.31
CA ARG A 147 -5.53 0.56 -1.95
C ARG A 147 -5.76 -0.91 -2.25
N LEU A 148 -5.21 -1.42 -3.35
CA LEU A 148 -5.47 -2.80 -3.76
C LEU A 148 -4.51 -3.79 -3.08
N LYS A 149 -3.21 -3.49 -3.09
CA LYS A 149 -2.16 -4.48 -2.85
C LYS A 149 -1.49 -4.42 -1.48
N THR A 150 -1.68 -3.35 -0.69
CA THR A 150 -1.27 -3.38 0.73
C THR A 150 -1.92 -4.56 1.44
N ILE A 151 -1.23 -5.27 2.30
CA ILE A 151 -1.79 -6.28 3.22
C ILE A 151 -1.93 -5.65 4.60
N SER A 152 -0.83 -5.10 5.13
CA SER A 152 -0.79 -4.45 6.43
C SER A 152 0.20 -3.27 6.45
N ILE A 153 0.14 -2.49 7.52
CA ILE A 153 1.10 -1.42 7.80
C ILE A 153 1.44 -1.40 9.29
N LEU A 154 2.66 -0.98 9.61
CA LEU A 154 3.06 -0.63 10.97
C LEU A 154 3.56 0.82 11.02
N LEU A 155 3.06 1.55 12.01
CA LEU A 155 3.45 2.93 12.26
C LEU A 155 3.37 3.27 13.75
N HIS A 156 4.05 4.36 14.13
CA HIS A 156 4.01 4.84 15.50
C HIS A 156 2.60 5.30 15.90
N LYS A 157 2.13 4.94 17.10
CA LYS A 157 0.75 5.25 17.54
C LYS A 157 0.38 6.73 17.51
N GLU A 158 1.34 7.62 17.73
CA GLU A 158 1.11 9.08 17.66
C GLU A 158 0.92 9.62 16.24
N ALA A 159 1.23 8.82 15.22
CA ALA A 159 0.91 9.13 13.84
C ALA A 159 -0.58 8.90 13.51
N ILE A 160 -1.30 8.17 14.37
CA ILE A 160 -2.73 7.90 14.22
C ILE A 160 -3.54 9.07 14.80
N SER A 161 -4.53 9.54 14.03
CA SER A 161 -5.42 10.62 14.47
C SER A 161 -6.11 10.29 15.81
N LYS A 162 -6.43 11.32 16.58
CA LYS A 162 -7.10 11.14 17.89
C LYS A 162 -8.45 10.45 17.73
N GLU A 163 -9.17 10.77 16.66
CA GLU A 163 -10.46 10.14 16.33
C GLU A 163 -10.29 8.65 16.08
N LEU A 164 -9.32 8.25 15.25
CA LEU A 164 -9.10 6.84 14.91
C LEU A 164 -8.56 6.05 16.11
N ARG A 165 -7.63 6.62 16.91
CA ARG A 165 -7.18 6.00 18.16
C ARG A 165 -8.34 5.71 19.11
N LYS A 166 -9.30 6.63 19.22
CA LYS A 166 -10.51 6.43 20.04
C LYS A 166 -11.39 5.29 19.51
N LYS A 167 -11.59 5.19 18.19
CA LYS A 167 -12.34 4.07 17.57
C LYS A 167 -11.66 2.73 17.84
N LEU A 168 -10.32 2.69 17.71
CA LEU A 168 -9.49 1.50 17.90
C LEU A 168 -9.17 1.18 19.37
N LYS A 169 -9.54 2.06 20.31
CA LYS A 169 -9.22 1.94 21.74
C LYS A 169 -7.71 1.81 22.01
N ILE A 170 -6.91 2.56 21.26
CA ILE A 170 -5.46 2.65 21.43
C ILE A 170 -5.14 3.75 22.45
N ASN A 171 -4.40 3.40 23.51
CA ASN A 171 -3.97 4.31 24.58
C ASN A 171 -2.75 5.16 24.19
#